data_AF-A0A2W1N4R3-F1
#
_entry.id   AF-A0A2W1N4R3-F1
#
_cell.length_a   1.000
_cell.length_b   1.000
_cell.length_c   1.000
_cell.angle_alpha   90.00
_cell.angle_beta   90.00
_cell.angle_gamma   90.00
#
_symmetry.space_group_name_H-M   'P 1'
#
loop_
_entity.id
_entity.type
_entity.pdbx_description
1 polymer ?
#
loop_
_entity_poly.entity_id
_entity_poly.type
_entity_poly.pdbx_seq_one_letter_code
_entity_poly.pdbx_strand_id
1 'polypeptide(L)' 'MLELCKEILIKVSFDKYLFQKELNKSLKWVSNSEDREQLKSWCVRRFGKIYPEVVRLAFAKKTVNQ' A
#
# COMPACT_ATOMS: atom_id res chain seq x y z
N MET A 1 7.20 -7.08 -9.29
CA MET A 1 7.35 -5.95 -8.35
C MET A 1 6.37 -6.04 -7.17
N LEU A 2 5.14 -6.50 -7.41
CA LEU A 2 4.11 -6.69 -6.39
C LEU A 2 4.55 -7.54 -5.18
N GLU A 3 5.16 -8.71 -5.39
CA GLU A 3 5.58 -9.59 -4.28
C GLU A 3 6.63 -8.94 -3.37
N LEU A 4 7.64 -8.28 -3.95
CA LEU A 4 8.64 -7.54 -3.17
C LEU A 4 8.00 -6.44 -2.30
N CYS A 5 7.00 -5.74 -2.84
CA CYS A 5 6.25 -4.75 -2.05
C CYS A 5 5.53 -5.41 -0.87
N LYS A 6 4.87 -6.56 -1.08
CA LYS A 6 4.19 -7.30 0.00
C LYS A 6 5.17 -7.71 1.10
N GLU A 7 6.34 -8.25 0.74
CA GLU A 7 7.37 -8.64 1.72
C GLU A 7 7.87 -7.46 2.55
N ILE A 8 8.20 -6.34 1.90
CA ILE A 8 8.65 -5.12 2.60
C ILE A 8 7.56 -4.64 3.56
N LEU A 9 6.31 -4.56 3.10
CA LEU A 9 5.18 -4.11 3.90
C LEU A 9 4.93 -4.98 5.13
N ILE A 10 5.12 -6.29 5.03
CA ILE A 10 5.09 -7.19 6.19
C ILE A 10 6.21 -6.81 7.17
N LYS A 11 7.45 -6.71 6.67
CA LYS A 11 8.63 -6.44 7.50
C LYS A 11 8.56 -5.12 8.23
N VAL A 12 7.96 -4.08 7.65
CA VAL A 12 7.85 -2.76 8.27
C VAL A 12 6.54 -2.51 9.01
N SER A 13 5.61 -3.47 9.02
CA SER A 13 4.27 -3.29 9.61
C SER A 13 4.24 -3.10 11.12
N PHE A 14 5.36 -3.34 11.82
CA PHE A 14 5.49 -3.10 13.26
C PHE A 14 5.47 -1.61 13.64
N ASP A 15 5.76 -0.72 12.68
CA ASP A 15 5.73 0.73 12.90
C ASP A 15 4.79 1.39 11.89
N LYS A 16 3.80 2.13 12.40
CA LYS A 16 2.75 2.77 11.58
C LYS A 16 3.35 3.77 10.57
N TYR A 17 4.35 4.54 10.98
CA TYR A 17 4.94 5.59 10.15
C TYR A 17 5.81 4.99 9.04
N LEU A 18 6.61 3.97 9.37
CA LEU A 18 7.42 3.24 8.42
C LEU A 18 6.56 2.47 7.42
N PHE A 19 5.50 1.79 7.89
CA PHE A 19 4.52 1.14 7.03
C PHE A 19 3.87 2.14 6.06
N GLN A 20 3.44 3.31 6.53
CA GLN A 20 2.86 4.35 5.67
C GLN A 20 3.88 4.81 4.61
N LYS A 21 5.14 5.00 4.98
CA LYS A 21 6.21 5.40 4.05
C LYS A 21 6.45 4.37 2.96
N GLU A 22 6.63 3.10 3.33
CA GLU A 22 6.89 2.03 2.36
C GLU A 22 5.66 1.74 1.50
N LEU A 23 4.45 1.83 2.04
CA LEU A 23 3.22 1.69 1.25
C LEU A 23 3.14 2.72 0.13
N ASN A 24 3.49 3.97 0.41
CA ASN A 24 3.54 5.00 -0.62
C ASN A 24 4.63 4.74 -1.67
N LYS A 25 5.76 4.14 -1.30
CA LYS A 25 6.79 3.74 -2.27
C LYS A 25 6.31 2.57 -3.12
N SER A 26 5.70 1.55 -2.52
CA SER A 26 5.12 0.41 -3.23
C SER A 26 4.14 0.87 -4.31
N LEU A 27 3.27 1.85 -4.00
CA LEU A 27 2.33 2.43 -4.96
C LEU A 27 2.98 3.16 -6.14
N LYS A 28 4.21 3.66 -5.99
CA LYS A 28 4.98 4.24 -7.09
C LYS A 28 5.66 3.17 -7.95
N TRP A 29 6.02 2.05 -7.34
CA TRP A 29 6.68 0.93 -8.02
C TRP A 29 5.73 0.02 -8.78
N VAL A 30 4.47 -0.13 -8.32
CA VAL A 30 3.42 -0.80 -9.10
C VAL A 30 2.82 0.20 -10.09
N SER A 31 3.26 0.12 -11.35
CA SER A 31 2.88 1.08 -12.40
C SER A 31 1.58 0.72 -13.12
N ASN A 32 1.27 -0.58 -13.25
CA ASN A 32 0.05 -1.03 -13.90
C ASN A 32 -1.15 -1.03 -12.92
N SER A 33 -2.36 -0.91 -13.48
CA SER A 33 -3.60 -0.84 -12.70
C SER A 33 -3.93 -2.16 -12.01
N GLU A 34 -3.58 -3.28 -12.63
CA GLU A 34 -3.89 -4.63 -12.12
C GLU A 34 -3.12 -4.94 -10.84
N ASP A 35 -1.79 -4.80 -10.83
CA ASP A 35 -0.93 -4.95 -9.66
C ASP A 35 -1.33 -3.98 -8.55
N ARG A 36 -1.77 -2.76 -8.91
CA ARG A 36 -2.24 -1.77 -7.93
C ARG A 36 -3.53 -2.23 -7.24
N GLU A 37 -4.50 -2.76 -7.97
CA GLU A 37 -5.73 -3.31 -7.39
C GLU A 37 -5.47 -4.60 -6.60
N GLN A 38 -4.55 -5.45 -7.06
CA GLN A 38 -4.12 -6.62 -6.31
C GLN A 38 -3.43 -6.22 -4.98
N LEU A 39 -2.53 -5.23 -5.02
CA LEU A 39 -1.87 -4.69 -3.82
C LEU A 39 -2.90 -4.09 -2.87
N LYS A 40 -3.87 -3.32 -3.37
CA LYS A 40 -4.96 -2.74 -2.58
C LYS A 40 -5.76 -3.81 -1.85
N SER A 41 -6.26 -4.80 -2.59
CA SER A 41 -7.06 -5.90 -2.05
C SER A 41 -6.29 -6.66 -0.96
N TRP A 42 -5.00 -6.88 -1.19
CA TRP A 42 -4.13 -7.54 -0.23
C TRP A 42 -3.88 -6.67 1.02
N CYS A 43 -3.58 -5.38 0.86
CA CYS A 43 -3.38 -4.45 1.98
C CYS A 43 -4.64 -4.31 2.85
N VAL A 44 -5.82 -4.21 2.23
CA VAL A 44 -7.10 -4.15 2.96
C VAL A 44 -7.32 -5.43 3.75
N ARG A 45 -7.10 -6.61 3.15
CA ARG A 45 -7.26 -7.90 3.84
C ARG A 45 -6.29 -8.06 5.01
N ARG A 46 -5.03 -7.69 4.82
CA ARG A 46 -3.94 -7.99 5.77
C ARG A 46 -3.77 -6.92 6.86
N PHE A 47 -3.96 -5.66 6.51
CA PHE A 47 -3.69 -4.51 7.37
C PHE A 47 -4.92 -3.63 7.60
N GLY A 48 -6.07 -3.91 6.99
CA GLY A 48 -7.28 -3.10 7.16
C GLY A 48 -7.81 -3.06 8.60
N LYS A 49 -7.50 -4.07 9.43
CA LYS A 49 -7.83 -4.04 10.87
C LYS A 49 -6.79 -3.32 11.73
N ILE A 50 -5.55 -3.21 11.24
CA ILE A 50 -4.41 -2.67 12.01
C ILE A 50 -4.23 -1.19 11.67
N TYR A 51 -4.23 -0.85 10.38
CA TYR A 51 -4.04 0.49 9.85
C TYR A 51 -5.11 0.85 8.80
N PRO A 52 -6.42 0.83 9.15
CA PRO A 52 -7.51 1.11 8.23
C PRO A 52 -7.35 2.45 7.52
N GLU A 53 -7.01 3.50 8.26
CA GLU A 53 -6.88 4.85 7.72
C GLU A 53 -5.68 5.00 6.78
N VAL A 54 -4.53 4.41 7.14
CA VAL A 54 -3.31 4.43 6.31
C VAL A 54 -3.58 3.78 4.95
N VAL A 55 -4.20 2.59 4.96
CA VAL A 55 -4.55 1.88 3.73
C VAL A 55 -5.56 2.70 2.93
N ARG A 56 -6.64 3.17 3.57
CA ARG A 56 -7.65 4.00 2.88
C ARG A 56 -7.05 5.24 2.22
N LEU A 57 -6.22 6.00 2.94
CA LEU A 57 -5.61 7.24 2.45
C LEU A 57 -4.60 6.99 1.33
N ALA A 58 -3.80 5.93 1.43
CA ALA A 58 -2.80 5.59 0.41
C ALA A 58 -3.46 5.28 -0.95
N PHE A 59 -4.58 4.56 -0.95
CA PHE A 59 -5.30 4.21 -2.18
C PHE A 59 -6.34 5.25 -2.63
N ALA A 60 -6.79 6.14 -1.74
CA ALA A 60 -7.68 7.26 -2.10
C ALA A 60 -6.96 8.33 -2.95
N LYS A 61 -5.64 8.48 -2.80
CA LYS A 61 -4.85 9.40 -3.64
C LYS A 61 -4.67 8.84 -5.06
N LYS A 62 -5.66 9.07 -5.93
CA LYS A 62 -5.49 9.38 -7.37
C LYS A 62 -6.74 10.08 -7.93
N THR A 63 -6.85 11.37 -7.65
CA THR A 63 -7.40 12.38 -8.56
C THR A 63 -6.64 13.67 -8.31
N VAL A 64 -5.41 13.76 -8.80
CA VAL A 64 -4.82 15.04 -9.18
C VAL A 64 -4.53 14.87 -10.66
N ASN A 65 -5.49 15.30 -11.47
CA ASN A 65 -5.20 15.80 -12.80
C ASN A 65 -4.40 17.08 -12.57
N GLN A 66 -3.15 17.11 -13.02
CA GLN A 66 -2.46 18.28 -13.54
C GLN A 66 -1.27 17.78 -14.34
#